data_AF-A0A820P930-F1
#
_entry.id   AF-A0A820P930-F1
#
_cell.length_a   1.000
_cell.length_b   1.000
_cell.length_c   1.000
_cell.angle_alpha   90.00
_cell.angle_beta   90.00
_cell.angle_gamma   90.00
#
_symmetry.space_group_name_H-M   'P 1'
#
loop_
_entity.id
_entity.type
_entity.pdbx_description
1 polymer ?
#
loop_
_entity_poly.entity_id
_entity_poly.type
_entity_poly.pdbx_seq_one_letter_code
_entity_poly.pdbx_strand_id
1 'polypeptide(L)'
;MGNRLIITSHIEGNYFEDINFYVPRLTIENMSNDALKLFCSSYMKCINEISIKAGRVTRECIIDQLYNDITQNKDIFHLAIDPQLASVIAAVYNQYEDKLPEKRIDLYEKAIENMIERLVTSYIDSPTNYLNKELGLNATV
;
A
#
# COMPACT_ATOMS: atom_id res chain seq x y z
N MET A 1 -26.79 26.37 13.11
CA MET A 1 -26.48 25.12 12.39
C MET A 1 -25.71 24.21 13.35
N GLY A 2 -26.10 22.94 13.48
CA GLY A 2 -25.45 22.00 14.40
C GLY A 2 -24.25 21.28 13.76
N ASN A 3 -23.33 20.80 14.59
CA ASN A 3 -22.17 20.01 14.17
C ASN A 3 -22.61 18.62 13.67
N ARG A 4 -21.88 18.08 12.69
CA ARG A 4 -22.05 16.71 12.18
C ARG A 4 -20.79 15.90 12.51
N LEU A 5 -20.96 14.66 12.94
CA LEU A 5 -19.87 13.77 13.34
C LEU A 5 -19.92 12.46 12.54
N ILE A 6 -18.76 11.97 12.13
CA ILE A 6 -18.56 10.63 11.57
C ILE A 6 -17.55 9.92 12.47
N ILE A 7 -17.86 8.69 12.89
CA ILE A 7 -17.01 7.88 13.76
C ILE A 7 -16.66 6.60 13.00
N THR A 8 -15.38 6.23 13.00
CA THR A 8 -14.90 4.96 12.44
C THR A 8 -14.42 4.05 13.56
N SER A 9 -14.62 2.75 13.41
CA SER A 9 -14.17 1.74 14.39
C SER A 9 -13.87 0.41 13.70
N HIS A 10 -13.13 -0.46 14.37
CA HIS A 10 -13.02 -1.86 13.98
C HIS A 10 -14.27 -2.63 14.42
N ILE A 11 -14.65 -3.65 13.64
CA ILE A 11 -15.86 -4.46 13.86
C ILE A 11 -15.80 -5.22 15.20
N GLU A 12 -14.61 -5.69 15.60
CA GLU A 12 -14.40 -6.43 16.86
C GLU A 12 -14.45 -5.56 18.13
N GLY A 13 -14.46 -4.23 17.98
CA GLY A 13 -14.47 -3.27 19.08
C GLY A 13 -15.72 -2.39 19.11
N ASN A 14 -16.89 -2.97 18.83
CA ASN A 14 -18.16 -2.25 18.73
C ASN A 14 -18.71 -1.85 20.12
N TYR A 15 -18.01 -0.96 20.82
CA TYR A 15 -18.35 -0.46 22.16
C TYR A 15 -19.40 0.67 22.15
N PHE A 16 -20.32 0.67 21.18
CA PHE A 16 -21.36 1.72 21.09
C PHE A 16 -22.64 1.36 21.83
N GLU A 17 -22.62 0.35 22.70
CA GLU A 17 -23.75 -0.03 23.55
C GLU A 17 -24.14 1.09 24.52
N ASP A 18 -23.18 1.95 24.90
CA ASP A 18 -23.39 3.06 25.84
C ASP A 18 -23.97 4.34 25.18
N ILE A 19 -24.15 4.36 23.86
CA ILE A 19 -24.76 5.51 23.18
C ILE A 19 -26.28 5.39 23.29
N ASN A 20 -26.86 6.20 24.18
CA ASN A 20 -28.31 6.24 24.47
C ASN A 20 -29.20 6.81 23.35
N PHE A 21 -28.69 6.94 22.12
CA PHE A 21 -29.46 7.37 20.96
C PHE A 21 -29.05 6.60 19.71
N TYR A 22 -29.99 6.44 18.78
CA TYR A 22 -29.73 5.73 17.54
C TYR A 22 -28.70 6.47 16.67
N VAL A 23 -27.64 5.75 16.31
CA VAL A 23 -26.63 6.18 15.34
C VAL A 23 -26.72 5.26 14.12
N PRO A 24 -27.03 5.77 12.91
CA PRO A 24 -26.97 4.96 11.70
C PRO A 24 -25.59 4.33 11.52
N ARG A 25 -25.55 3.02 11.27
CA ARG A 25 -24.30 2.26 11.12
C ARG A 25 -24.12 1.85 9.66
N LEU A 26 -22.89 1.99 9.18
CA LEU A 26 -22.47 1.54 7.86
C LEU A 26 -21.24 0.67 8.04
N THR A 27 -21.24 -0.52 7.43
CA THR A 27 -20.08 -1.40 7.38
C THR A 27 -19.36 -1.16 6.07
N ILE A 28 -18.04 -0.96 6.14
CA ILE A 28 -17.19 -0.97 4.95
C ILE A 28 -16.87 -2.42 4.65
N GLU A 29 -17.43 -2.91 3.54
CA GLU A 29 -17.21 -4.26 3.04
C GLU A 29 -15.93 -4.33 2.19
N ASN A 30 -15.51 -5.56 1.87
CA ASN A 30 -14.45 -5.80 0.89
C ASN A 30 -14.80 -5.18 -0.47
N MET A 31 -13.78 -4.83 -1.24
CA MET A 31 -13.94 -4.32 -2.60
C MET A 31 -14.62 -5.37 -3.50
N SER A 32 -15.53 -4.89 -4.35
CA SER A 32 -16.01 -5.68 -5.48
C SER A 32 -14.89 -5.87 -6.50
N ASN A 33 -15.07 -6.83 -7.40
CA ASN A 33 -14.14 -7.04 -8.53
C ASN A 33 -13.98 -5.79 -9.39
N ASP A 34 -15.06 -5.04 -9.61
CA ASP A 34 -15.03 -3.80 -10.38
C ASP A 34 -14.24 -2.70 -9.66
N ALA A 35 -14.41 -2.61 -8.33
CA ALA A 35 -13.66 -1.67 -7.51
C ALA A 35 -12.16 -2.03 -7.49
N LEU A 36 -11.82 -3.31 -7.39
CA LEU A 36 -10.43 -3.79 -7.48
C LEU A 36 -9.83 -3.48 -8.86
N LYS A 37 -10.57 -3.72 -9.95
CA LYS A 37 -10.10 -3.37 -11.31
C LYS A 37 -9.85 -1.88 -11.46
N LEU A 38 -10.76 -1.05 -10.94
CA LEU A 38 -10.61 0.40 -10.95
C LEU A 38 -9.40 0.85 -10.13
N PHE A 39 -9.17 0.24 -8.97
CA PHE A 39 -8.01 0.48 -8.13
C PHE A 39 -6.71 0.18 -8.89
N CYS A 40 -6.56 -1.03 -9.42
CA CYS A 40 -5.36 -1.47 -10.13
C CYS A 40 -5.07 -0.59 -11.36
N SER A 41 -6.08 -0.34 -12.19
CA SER A 41 -5.91 0.50 -13.39
C SER A 41 -5.57 1.95 -13.05
N SER A 42 -6.15 2.52 -11.99
CA SER A 42 -5.81 3.87 -11.52
C SER A 42 -4.38 3.93 -10.98
N TYR A 43 -3.97 2.92 -10.22
CA TYR A 43 -2.60 2.80 -9.71
C TYR A 43 -1.57 2.75 -10.84
N MET A 44 -1.76 1.85 -11.82
CA MET A 44 -0.83 1.69 -12.94
C MET A 44 -0.72 2.97 -13.77
N LYS A 45 -1.83 3.67 -14.03
CA LYS A 45 -1.82 4.98 -14.68
C LYS A 45 -0.99 6.00 -13.91
N CYS A 46 -1.17 6.10 -12.60
CA CYS A 46 -0.44 7.03 -11.74
C CYS A 46 1.07 6.77 -11.77
N ILE A 47 1.49 5.51 -11.63
CA ILE A 47 2.91 5.12 -11.71
C ILE A 47 3.52 5.47 -13.08
N ASN A 48 2.78 5.20 -14.16
CA ASN A 48 3.22 5.55 -15.50
C ASN A 48 3.40 7.07 -15.66
N GLU A 49 2.43 7.87 -15.21
CA GLU A 49 2.52 9.33 -15.26
C GLU A 49 3.71 9.88 -14.46
N ILE A 50 3.98 9.33 -13.27
CA ILE A 50 5.14 9.70 -12.45
C ILE A 50 6.44 9.37 -13.20
N SER A 51 6.50 8.20 -13.84
CA SER A 51 7.68 7.73 -14.57
C SER A 51 7.98 8.60 -15.79
N ILE A 52 6.95 8.98 -16.55
CA ILE A 52 7.04 9.93 -17.68
C ILE A 52 7.57 11.27 -17.20
N LYS A 53 7.00 11.82 -16.12
CA LYS A 53 7.43 13.12 -15.56
C LYS A 53 8.87 13.10 -15.07
N ALA A 54 9.34 11.97 -14.56
CA ALA A 54 10.72 11.78 -14.10
C ALA A 54 11.73 11.52 -15.24
N GLY A 55 11.30 11.53 -16.51
CA GLY A 55 12.18 11.30 -17.66
C GLY A 55 12.76 9.87 -17.71
N ARG A 56 12.16 8.92 -16.98
CA ARG A 56 12.59 7.51 -17.00
C ARG A 56 12.09 6.86 -18.28
N VAL A 57 12.87 5.94 -18.85
CA VAL A 57 12.42 5.11 -19.97
C VAL A 57 11.17 4.35 -19.51
N THR A 58 10.02 4.70 -20.08
CA THR A 58 8.77 4.02 -19.81
C THR A 58 8.81 2.64 -20.45
N ARG A 59 8.81 1.58 -19.64
CA ARG A 59 8.34 0.26 -20.11
C ARG A 59 6.88 0.43 -20.55
N GLU A 60 6.48 -0.35 -21.55
CA GLU A 60 5.12 -0.32 -22.09
C GLU A 60 4.13 -0.66 -20.95
N CYS A 61 3.45 0.35 -20.41
CA CYS A 61 2.57 0.17 -19.26
C CYS A 61 1.24 -0.42 -19.72
N ILE A 62 1.03 -1.70 -19.42
CA ILE A 62 -0.25 -2.37 -19.63
C ILE A 62 -1.13 -2.10 -18.40
N ILE A 63 -2.06 -1.16 -18.54
CA ILE A 63 -2.90 -0.63 -17.44
C ILE A 63 -3.63 -1.73 -16.67
N ASP A 64 -4.13 -2.74 -17.36
CA ASP A 64 -4.92 -3.83 -16.77
C ASP A 64 -4.06 -5.01 -16.28
N GLN A 65 -2.74 -4.96 -16.44
CA GLN A 65 -1.87 -6.11 -16.16
C GLN A 65 -1.91 -6.53 -14.69
N LEU A 66 -1.77 -5.57 -13.76
CA LEU A 66 -1.82 -5.85 -12.32
C LEU A 66 -3.13 -6.55 -11.93
N TYR A 67 -4.26 -6.12 -12.48
CA TYR A 67 -5.55 -6.75 -12.20
C TYR A 67 -5.60 -8.18 -12.75
N ASN A 68 -5.11 -8.40 -13.97
CA ASN A 68 -5.06 -9.72 -14.57
C ASN A 68 -4.16 -10.67 -13.78
N ASP A 69 -2.99 -10.21 -13.33
CA ASP A 69 -2.05 -11.03 -12.56
C ASP A 69 -2.61 -11.39 -11.17
N ILE A 70 -3.28 -10.43 -10.51
CA ILE A 70 -3.98 -10.69 -9.24
C ILE A 70 -5.09 -11.73 -9.45
N THR A 71 -5.92 -11.58 -10.48
CA THR A 71 -7.06 -12.49 -10.70
C THR A 71 -6.66 -13.89 -11.13
N GLN A 72 -5.50 -14.05 -11.78
CA GLN A 72 -4.94 -15.36 -12.11
C GLN A 72 -4.33 -16.05 -10.88
N ASN A 73 -3.85 -15.30 -9.89
CA ASN A 73 -3.34 -15.84 -8.64
C ASN A 73 -4.41 -15.86 -7.53
N LYS A 74 -5.06 -17.01 -7.34
CA LYS A 74 -6.12 -17.18 -6.33
C LYS A 74 -5.68 -16.84 -4.91
N ASP A 75 -4.45 -17.17 -4.53
CA ASP A 75 -3.94 -16.94 -3.17
C ASP A 75 -3.78 -15.44 -2.89
N ILE A 76 -3.41 -14.66 -3.91
CA ILE A 76 -3.29 -13.20 -3.80
C ILE A 76 -4.64 -12.52 -3.99
N PHE A 77 -5.51 -13.03 -4.87
CA PHE A 77 -6.83 -12.47 -5.13
C PHE A 77 -7.65 -12.29 -3.85
N HIS A 78 -7.67 -13.30 -2.97
CA HIS A 78 -8.41 -13.23 -1.70
C HIS A 78 -7.89 -12.15 -0.75
N LEU A 79 -6.64 -11.71 -0.90
CA LEU A 79 -6.08 -10.60 -0.14
C LEU A 79 -6.41 -9.26 -0.82
N ALA A 80 -6.36 -9.22 -2.15
CA ALA A 80 -6.54 -8.01 -2.93
C ALA A 80 -7.94 -7.39 -2.84
N ILE A 81 -8.96 -8.14 -2.40
CA ILE A 81 -10.29 -7.57 -2.15
C ILE A 81 -10.31 -6.64 -0.92
N ASP A 82 -9.32 -6.73 -0.03
CA ASP A 82 -9.10 -5.74 1.02
C ASP A 82 -8.32 -4.54 0.46
N PRO A 83 -8.82 -3.30 0.56
CA PRO A 83 -8.17 -2.11 -0.01
C PRO A 83 -6.75 -1.86 0.51
N GLN A 84 -6.49 -2.16 1.78
CA GLN A 84 -5.18 -1.96 2.38
C GLN A 84 -4.17 -2.97 1.82
N LEU A 85 -4.55 -4.24 1.76
CA LEU A 85 -3.71 -5.29 1.17
C LEU A 85 -3.52 -5.09 -0.34
N ALA A 86 -4.54 -4.63 -1.08
CA ALA A 86 -4.40 -4.27 -2.49
C ALA A 86 -3.29 -3.23 -2.71
N SER A 87 -3.17 -2.26 -1.80
CA SER A 87 -2.13 -1.24 -1.83
C SER A 87 -0.73 -1.83 -1.59
N VAL A 88 -0.61 -2.78 -0.68
CA VAL A 88 0.65 -3.52 -0.45
C VAL A 88 1.03 -4.35 -1.68
N ILE A 89 0.07 -5.07 -2.25
CA ILE A 89 0.26 -5.88 -3.46
C ILE A 89 0.75 -5.01 -4.62
N ALA A 90 0.11 -3.87 -4.86
CA ALA A 90 0.49 -2.94 -5.91
C ALA A 90 1.92 -2.38 -5.71
N ALA A 91 2.29 -2.06 -4.45
CA ALA A 91 3.63 -1.58 -4.13
C ALA A 91 4.70 -2.67 -4.37
N VAL A 92 4.45 -3.91 -3.95
CA VAL A 92 5.35 -5.04 -4.22
C VAL A 92 5.46 -5.26 -5.72
N TYR A 93 4.35 -5.27 -6.45
CA TYR A 93 4.32 -5.45 -7.89
C TYR A 93 5.21 -4.44 -8.62
N ASN A 94 5.08 -3.15 -8.27
CA ASN A 94 5.88 -2.07 -8.87
C ASN A 94 7.37 -2.17 -8.52
N GLN A 95 7.73 -2.66 -7.33
CA GLN A 95 9.13 -2.79 -6.93
C GLN A 95 9.83 -3.98 -7.60
N TYR A 96 9.12 -5.10 -7.79
CA TYR A 96 9.68 -6.33 -8.33
C TYR A 96 9.35 -6.52 -9.82
N GLU A 97 9.53 -5.47 -10.61
CA GLU A 97 9.44 -5.48 -12.07
C GLU A 97 8.13 -6.08 -12.63
N ASP A 98 6.99 -5.61 -12.12
CA ASP A 98 5.67 -6.01 -12.61
C ASP A 98 5.41 -7.51 -12.47
N LYS A 99 5.89 -8.11 -11.36
CA LYS A 99 5.67 -9.52 -11.05
C LYS A 99 5.14 -9.71 -9.63
N LEU A 100 4.03 -10.44 -9.55
CA LEU A 100 3.54 -10.93 -8.27
C LEU A 100 4.28 -12.21 -7.86
N PRO A 101 4.49 -12.41 -6.55
CA PRO A 101 4.88 -13.71 -6.04
C PRO A 101 3.81 -14.77 -6.29
N GLU A 102 4.19 -16.04 -6.31
CA GLU A 102 3.22 -17.12 -6.49
C GLU A 102 2.39 -17.34 -5.21
N LYS A 103 3.01 -17.22 -4.03
CA LYS A 103 2.36 -17.49 -2.75
C LYS A 103 2.17 -16.22 -1.95
N ARG A 104 1.12 -16.22 -1.13
CA ARG A 104 0.86 -15.13 -0.17
C ARG A 104 1.98 -14.91 0.84
N ILE A 105 2.72 -15.96 1.23
CA ILE A 105 3.80 -15.82 2.21
C ILE A 105 4.97 -15.01 1.64
N ASP A 106 5.36 -15.32 0.40
CA ASP A 106 6.38 -14.59 -0.34
C ASP A 106 5.99 -13.12 -0.55
N LEU A 107 4.68 -12.83 -0.72
CA LEU A 107 4.17 -11.47 -0.77
C LEU A 107 4.41 -10.71 0.55
N TYR A 108 4.12 -11.32 1.69
CA TYR A 108 4.37 -10.70 2.99
C TYR A 108 5.86 -10.50 3.25
N GLU A 109 6.69 -11.50 2.94
CA GLU A 109 8.15 -11.39 3.09
C GLU A 109 8.69 -10.21 2.28
N LYS A 110 8.35 -10.12 0.99
CA LYS A 110 8.75 -8.99 0.13
C LYS A 110 8.21 -7.65 0.62
N ALA A 111 6.97 -7.61 1.12
CA ALA A 111 6.41 -6.39 1.67
C ALA A 111 7.18 -5.92 2.92
N ILE A 112 7.58 -6.85 3.79
CA ILE A 112 8.37 -6.56 4.99
C ILE A 112 9.77 -6.09 4.59
N GLU A 113 10.44 -6.79 3.67
CA GLU A 113 11.74 -6.39 3.11
C GLU A 113 11.69 -4.95 2.61
N ASN A 114 10.69 -4.61 1.79
CA ASN A 114 10.48 -3.25 1.28
C ASN A 114 10.32 -2.22 2.39
N MET A 115 9.57 -2.54 3.44
CA MET A 115 9.37 -1.62 4.56
C MET A 115 10.68 -1.40 5.33
N ILE A 116 11.45 -2.47 5.57
CA ILE A 116 12.75 -2.39 6.24
C ILE A 116 13.74 -1.57 5.41
N GLU A 117 13.85 -1.83 4.10
CA GLU A 117 14.73 -1.08 3.20
C GLU A 117 14.41 0.41 3.26
N ARG A 118 13.13 0.79 3.14
CA ARG A 118 12.71 2.20 3.21
C ARG A 118 13.02 2.83 4.56
N LEU A 119 12.83 2.11 5.66
CA LEU A 119 13.17 2.60 7.00
C LEU A 119 14.68 2.83 7.12
N VAL A 120 15.50 1.88 6.69
CA VAL A 120 16.96 1.99 6.75
C VAL A 120 17.45 3.16 5.89
N THR A 121 16.99 3.30 4.64
CA THR A 121 17.36 4.43 3.78
C THR A 121 16.93 5.76 4.40
N SER A 122 15.73 5.85 4.97
CA SER A 122 15.26 7.06 5.66
C SER A 122 16.09 7.44 6.89
N TYR A 123 16.65 6.44 7.59
CA TYR A 123 17.58 6.65 8.70
C TYR A 123 18.95 7.12 8.23
N ILE A 124 19.43 6.62 7.10
CA ILE A 124 20.72 7.00 6.52
C ILE A 124 20.65 8.47 6.02
N ASP A 125 19.54 8.86 5.39
CA ASP A 125 19.33 10.21 4.84
C ASP A 125 18.83 11.25 5.87
N SER A 126 18.76 10.87 7.15
CA SER A 126 18.41 11.77 8.25
C SER A 126 19.45 12.90 8.42
N PRO A 127 19.04 14.16 8.70
CA PRO A 127 19.94 15.30 8.94
C PRO A 127 21.00 15.03 10.03
N THR A 128 20.74 14.09 10.94
CA THR A 128 21.68 13.71 12.01
C THR A 128 22.95 13.05 11.47
N ASN A 129 22.89 12.36 10.31
CA ASN A 129 24.08 11.74 9.70
C ASN A 129 24.95 12.73 8.91
N TYR A 130 24.37 13.83 8.43
CA TYR A 130 25.16 14.92 7.83
C TYR A 130 26.03 15.61 8.89
N LEU A 131 25.52 15.76 10.12
CA LEU A 131 26.30 16.27 11.26
C LEU A 131 27.42 15.30 11.66
N ASN A 132 27.20 13.99 11.69
CA ASN A 132 28.26 13.02 12.03
C ASN A 132 29.39 12.99 10.98
N LYS A 133 29.05 13.19 9.70
CA LYS A 133 30.02 13.27 8.61
C LYS A 133 30.82 14.57 8.60
N GLU A 134 30.23 15.70 8.99
CA GLU A 134 30.95 16.97 9.17
C GLU A 134 31.77 17.03 10.48
N LEU A 135 31.35 16.33 11.53
CA LEU A 135 32.04 16.30 12.83
C LEU A 135 33.14 15.24 12.93
N GLY A 136 33.39 14.45 11.87
CA GLY A 136 34.50 13.49 11.83
C GLY A 136 34.41 12.36 12.85
N LEU A 137 33.22 12.08 13.39
CA LEU A 137 33.01 10.99 14.33
C LEU A 137 32.75 9.68 13.58
N ASN A 138 33.80 9.16 12.94
CA ASN A 138 33.82 7.74 12.58
C ASN A 138 33.97 6.95 13.88
N ALA A 139 32.87 6.37 14.37
CA ALA A 139 32.94 5.35 15.40
C ALA A 139 33.71 4.15 14.83
N THR A 140 34.97 4.03 15.21
CA THR A 140 35.77 2.82 15.05
C THR A 140 35.16 1.68 15.85
N VAL A 141 34.74 0.64 15.11
CA VAL A 141 34.53 -0.78 15.47
C VAL A 141 33.71 -1.08 16.72
#